data_AF-A0A1I0K907-F1
#
_entry.id   AF-A0A1I0K907-F1
#
_cell.length_a   1.000
_cell.length_b   1.000
_cell.length_c   1.000
_cell.angle_alpha   90.00
_cell.angle_beta   90.00
_cell.angle_gamma   90.00
#
_symmetry.space_group_name_H-M   'P 1'
#
loop_
_entity.id
_entity.type
_entity.pdbx_description
1 polymer ?
#
loop_
_entity_poly.entity_id
_entity_poly.type
_entity_poly.pdbx_seq_one_letter_code
_entity_poly.pdbx_strand_id
1 'polypeptide(L)'
;MRSYDDETLPLQPPIRLPDEATLAAAVRAAPLADELGALEAAGGDAEVLAAWADHCRERLAADEGLLVELIRLFLSREPVKGEAPKTLAGLGLVRTAEPYTLSWLGLWAARLIIADTTGQEIPVMGSLADADAETLLHALRSYPEAERDEELAGWLKGRDRDDAVASLAAALATVSPLSRAVGVEVLSHDLGDEGRHALLRLLEEPKLGAVIAARTANPQRQPVPEEIAWVLVDMAAALLEFGDAPDEVVKSIAMGMNSEEQAATIAILAFGDHPWTGRVLQVFIDHHPDERIAAAARKALRRLRGLSDFRG
;
A
#
# COMPACT_ATOMS: atom_id res chain seq x y z
N MET A 1 -9.48 -3.31 -16.91
CA MET A 1 -8.31 -3.84 -16.18
C MET A 1 -7.23 -2.79 -16.30
N ARG A 2 -7.05 -1.94 -15.27
CA ARG A 2 -5.99 -0.92 -15.28
C ARG A 2 -4.66 -1.66 -15.41
N SER A 3 -3.85 -1.36 -16.43
CA SER A 3 -2.51 -1.93 -16.48
C SER A 3 -1.75 -1.35 -15.29
N TYR A 4 -1.32 -2.23 -14.41
CA TYR A 4 -0.39 -1.90 -13.34
C TYR A 4 0.99 -1.76 -13.99
N ASP A 5 1.18 -0.63 -14.69
CA ASP A 5 2.46 -0.28 -15.31
C ASP A 5 3.52 0.05 -14.25
N ASP A 6 4.75 -0.17 -14.69
CA ASP A 6 6.05 -0.30 -14.03
C ASP A 6 6.60 0.88 -13.19
N GLU A 7 5.75 1.76 -12.63
CA GLU A 7 6.22 2.88 -11.79
C GLU A 7 5.29 3.13 -10.59
N THR A 8 4.85 2.08 -9.89
CA THR A 8 4.16 2.29 -8.61
C THR A 8 5.18 2.70 -7.55
N LEU A 9 5.24 4.00 -7.26
CA LEU A 9 5.94 4.51 -6.07
C LEU A 9 5.58 3.67 -4.85
N PRO A 10 6.55 3.38 -3.95
CA PRO A 10 6.27 2.58 -2.77
C PRO A 10 5.13 3.22 -1.98
N LEU A 11 4.22 2.37 -1.47
CA LEU A 11 3.10 2.85 -0.69
C LEU A 11 3.59 3.67 0.50
N GLN A 12 3.09 4.89 0.66
CA GLN A 12 3.49 5.76 1.74
C GLN A 12 2.72 5.40 3.02
N PRO A 13 3.40 5.42 4.19
CA PRO A 13 2.74 5.19 5.47
C PRO A 13 1.73 6.31 5.76
N PRO A 14 0.76 6.05 6.67
CA PRO A 14 -0.23 7.05 7.01
C PRO A 14 0.40 8.29 7.63
N ILE A 15 -0.28 9.42 7.49
CA ILE A 15 0.06 10.65 8.18
C ILE A 15 -0.95 10.99 9.26
N ARG A 16 -0.52 11.80 10.23
CA ARG A 16 -1.40 12.38 11.24
C ARG A 16 -1.66 13.84 10.91
N LEU A 17 -2.92 14.17 10.73
CA LEU A 17 -3.39 15.54 10.54
C LEU A 17 -4.43 15.86 11.63
N PRO A 18 -4.49 17.12 12.09
CA PRO A 18 -5.61 17.57 12.91
C PRO A 18 -6.88 17.70 12.05
N ASP A 19 -8.00 18.03 12.69
CA ASP A 19 -9.26 18.26 11.99
C ASP A 19 -9.20 19.45 11.02
N GLU A 20 -10.21 19.51 10.15
CA GLU A 20 -10.34 20.52 9.09
C GLU A 20 -10.31 21.95 9.66
N ALA A 21 -11.03 22.19 10.77
CA ALA A 21 -11.08 23.49 11.42
C ALA A 21 -9.71 23.93 11.94
N THR A 22 -8.93 23.01 12.51
CA THR A 22 -7.57 23.28 12.97
C THR A 22 -6.62 23.54 11.80
N LEU A 23 -6.74 22.80 10.69
CA LEU A 23 -5.97 23.08 9.48
C LEU A 23 -6.32 24.46 8.90
N ALA A 24 -7.61 24.79 8.77
CA ALA A 24 -8.04 26.08 8.27
C ALA A 24 -7.60 27.23 9.18
N ALA A 25 -7.63 27.04 10.51
CA ALA A 25 -7.06 28.00 11.46
C ALA A 25 -5.55 28.17 11.27
N ALA A 26 -4.82 27.08 10.99
CA ALA A 26 -3.39 27.16 10.69
C ALA A 26 -3.12 27.93 9.38
N VAL A 27 -3.97 27.76 8.34
CA VAL A 27 -3.89 28.55 7.10
C VAL A 27 -4.05 30.03 7.40
N ARG A 28 -5.10 30.41 8.14
CA ARG A 28 -5.36 31.80 8.51
C ARG A 28 -4.23 32.42 9.36
N ALA A 29 -3.45 31.60 10.05
CA ALA A 29 -2.29 32.02 10.83
C ALA A 29 -0.96 32.01 10.05
N ALA A 30 -0.95 31.54 8.80
CA ALA A 30 0.26 31.49 7.99
C ALA A 30 0.75 32.92 7.65
N PRO A 31 2.07 33.18 7.62
CA PRO A 31 2.59 34.52 7.34
C PRO A 31 2.17 35.13 6.00
N LEU A 32 1.88 34.30 5.00
CA LEU A 32 1.38 34.72 3.69
C LEU A 32 -0.14 34.52 3.54
N ALA A 33 -0.88 34.36 4.64
CA ALA A 33 -2.33 34.19 4.58
C ALA A 33 -3.04 35.39 3.92
N ASP A 34 -2.49 36.61 4.06
CA ASP A 34 -3.02 37.81 3.41
C ASP A 34 -2.91 37.78 1.86
N GLU A 35 -2.16 36.84 1.29
CA GLU A 35 -2.13 36.60 -0.16
C GLU A 35 -3.40 35.88 -0.65
N LEU A 36 -4.11 35.13 0.22
CA LEU A 36 -5.48 34.70 -0.05
C LEU A 36 -6.36 35.94 -0.06
N GLY A 37 -7.12 36.15 -1.13
CA GLY A 37 -8.03 37.28 -1.19
C GLY A 37 -8.96 37.31 0.03
N ALA A 38 -9.35 38.49 0.50
CA ALA A 38 -10.16 38.65 1.73
C ALA A 38 -11.49 37.84 1.74
N LEU A 39 -12.00 37.48 0.55
CA LEU A 39 -13.19 36.63 0.39
C LEU A 39 -12.89 35.14 0.60
N GLU A 40 -11.72 34.66 0.18
CA GLU A 40 -11.29 33.27 0.32
C GLU A 40 -10.93 32.98 1.78
N ALA A 41 -10.32 33.94 2.48
CA ALA A 41 -9.98 33.82 3.89
C ALA A 41 -11.21 33.82 4.85
N ALA A 42 -12.35 34.36 4.39
CA ALA A 42 -13.61 34.45 5.14
C ALA A 42 -14.59 33.31 4.84
N GLY A 43 -14.23 32.39 3.94
CA GLY A 43 -15.03 31.21 3.60
C GLY A 43 -15.09 30.18 4.72
N GLY A 44 -15.88 29.13 4.48
CA GLY A 44 -15.90 27.93 5.32
C GLY A 44 -14.52 27.25 5.37
N ASP A 45 -14.29 26.37 6.34
CA ASP A 45 -12.97 25.73 6.53
C ASP A 45 -12.52 24.97 5.26
N ALA A 46 -13.40 24.20 4.62
CA ALA A 46 -13.14 23.54 3.35
C ALA A 46 -12.78 24.52 2.20
N GLU A 47 -13.45 25.68 2.12
CA GLU A 47 -13.19 26.68 1.07
C GLU A 47 -11.81 27.33 1.27
N VAL A 48 -11.47 27.66 2.52
CA VAL A 48 -10.14 28.19 2.88
C VAL A 48 -9.05 27.18 2.53
N LEU A 49 -9.25 25.90 2.85
CA LEU A 49 -8.29 24.86 2.53
C LEU A 49 -8.15 24.64 1.02
N ALA A 50 -9.26 24.63 0.26
CA ALA A 50 -9.20 24.48 -1.19
C ALA A 50 -8.42 25.64 -1.84
N ALA A 51 -8.74 26.89 -1.49
CA ALA A 51 -8.05 28.06 -2.00
C ALA A 51 -6.56 28.07 -1.62
N TRP A 52 -6.23 27.65 -0.39
CA TRP A 52 -4.83 27.57 0.03
C TRP A 52 -4.05 26.46 -0.67
N ALA A 53 -4.68 25.33 -0.97
CA ALA A 53 -4.06 24.27 -1.76
C ALA A 53 -3.71 24.76 -3.17
N ASP A 54 -4.62 25.49 -3.82
CA ASP A 54 -4.39 26.14 -5.12
C ASP A 54 -3.23 27.13 -5.05
N HIS A 55 -3.24 28.03 -4.06
CA HIS A 55 -2.17 29.00 -3.86
C HIS A 55 -0.81 28.31 -3.63
N CYS A 56 -0.75 27.28 -2.78
CA CYS A 56 0.47 26.51 -2.58
C CYS A 56 0.96 25.87 -3.87
N ARG A 57 0.06 25.28 -4.68
CA ARG A 57 0.41 24.67 -5.97
C ARG A 57 1.01 25.69 -6.92
N GLU A 58 0.39 26.87 -7.07
CA GLU A 58 0.92 27.92 -7.95
C GLU A 58 2.30 28.42 -7.50
N ARG A 59 2.49 28.64 -6.19
CA ARG A 59 3.76 29.13 -5.64
C ARG A 59 4.87 28.10 -5.77
N LEU A 60 4.58 26.81 -5.58
CA LEU A 60 5.55 25.72 -5.71
C LEU A 60 5.85 25.37 -7.16
N ALA A 61 4.87 25.49 -8.08
CA ALA A 61 5.09 25.29 -9.51
C ALA A 61 6.02 26.35 -10.12
N ALA A 62 6.12 27.54 -9.52
CA ALA A 62 7.04 28.59 -9.94
C ALA A 62 8.51 28.32 -9.55
N ASP A 63 8.79 27.35 -8.67
CA ASP A 63 10.13 26.99 -8.21
C ASP A 63 10.24 25.48 -7.95
N GLU A 64 10.75 24.76 -8.96
CA GLU A 64 10.95 23.30 -8.90
C GLU A 64 11.82 22.87 -7.71
N GLY A 65 12.78 23.71 -7.30
CA GLY A 65 13.65 23.42 -6.15
C GLY A 65 12.85 23.35 -4.85
N LEU A 66 11.89 24.26 -4.65
CA LEU A 66 11.02 24.25 -3.46
C LEU A 66 10.05 23.07 -3.45
N LEU A 67 9.50 22.72 -4.62
CA LEU A 67 8.64 21.54 -4.74
C LEU A 67 9.40 20.27 -4.36
N VAL A 68 10.60 20.07 -4.94
CA VAL A 68 11.45 18.91 -4.62
C VAL A 68 11.83 18.89 -3.15
N GLU A 69 12.13 20.04 -2.55
CA GLU A 69 12.44 20.13 -1.12
C GLU A 69 11.24 19.74 -0.24
N LEU A 70 10.03 20.22 -0.56
CA LEU A 70 8.80 19.86 0.15
C LEU A 70 8.55 18.34 0.10
N ILE A 71 8.65 17.74 -1.10
CA ILE A 71 8.48 16.30 -1.28
C ILE A 71 9.56 15.53 -0.55
N ARG A 72 10.83 15.98 -0.59
CA ARG A 72 11.92 15.35 0.15
C ARG A 72 11.68 15.39 1.66
N LEU A 73 11.25 16.52 2.21
CA LEU A 73 10.89 16.65 3.63
C LEU A 73 9.75 15.69 4.00
N PHE A 74 8.78 15.54 3.11
CA PHE A 74 7.65 14.64 3.31
C PHE A 74 8.07 13.16 3.27
N LEU A 75 8.88 12.76 2.31
CA LEU A 75 9.31 11.35 2.18
C LEU A 75 10.30 10.96 3.27
N SER A 76 11.26 11.84 3.61
CA SER A 76 12.29 11.53 4.61
C SER A 76 11.78 11.59 6.06
N ARG A 77 10.81 12.47 6.36
CA ARG A 77 10.37 12.78 7.73
C ARG A 77 11.50 13.29 8.65
N GLU A 78 12.64 13.64 8.07
CA GLU A 78 13.82 14.07 8.82
C GLU A 78 13.85 15.60 8.97
N PRO A 79 14.26 16.11 10.14
CA PRO A 79 14.55 17.53 10.30
C PRO A 79 15.73 17.97 9.43
N VAL A 80 15.62 19.14 8.81
CA VAL A 80 16.69 19.72 7.98
C VAL A 80 17.39 20.84 8.73
N LYS A 81 18.73 20.81 8.73
CA LYS A 81 19.57 21.83 9.37
C LYS A 81 19.60 23.11 8.53
N GLY A 82 19.78 24.25 9.19
CA GLY A 82 19.84 25.57 8.54
C GLY A 82 18.50 26.30 8.51
N GLU A 83 18.45 27.40 7.75
CA GLU A 83 17.26 28.24 7.64
C GLU A 83 16.27 27.67 6.63
N ALA A 84 15.01 27.58 7.03
CA ALA A 84 13.92 27.18 6.15
C ALA A 84 13.76 28.16 4.98
N PRO A 85 13.45 27.68 3.75
CA PRO A 85 13.14 28.56 2.63
C PRO A 85 12.00 29.52 2.96
N LYS A 86 12.21 30.81 2.67
CA LYS A 86 11.26 31.88 3.02
C LYS A 86 9.85 31.62 2.49
N THR A 87 9.72 31.03 1.30
CA THR A 87 8.43 30.68 0.72
C THR A 87 7.74 29.57 1.51
N LEU A 88 8.43 28.48 1.86
CA LEU A 88 7.85 27.39 2.67
C LEU A 88 7.45 27.87 4.06
N ALA A 89 8.31 28.70 4.68
CA ALA A 89 8.01 29.32 5.97
C ALA A 89 6.83 30.29 5.88
N GLY A 90 6.78 31.09 4.82
CA GLY A 90 5.70 32.06 4.55
C GLY A 90 4.35 31.39 4.33
N LEU A 91 4.33 30.28 3.60
CA LEU A 91 3.14 29.44 3.40
C LEU A 91 2.77 28.60 4.65
N GLY A 92 3.55 28.71 5.73
CA GLY A 92 3.33 27.94 6.95
C GLY A 92 3.55 26.44 6.78
N LEU A 93 4.20 25.97 5.70
CA LEU A 93 4.42 24.56 5.39
C LEU A 93 5.52 23.93 6.25
N VAL A 94 6.35 24.74 6.91
CA VAL A 94 7.44 24.29 7.77
C VAL A 94 7.40 24.97 9.13
N ARG A 95 7.82 24.25 10.16
CA ARG A 95 8.13 24.81 11.49
C ARG A 95 9.58 25.26 11.46
N THR A 96 9.82 26.56 11.66
CA THR A 96 11.12 27.20 11.40
C THR A 96 12.14 27.07 12.54
N ALA A 97 11.80 26.39 13.65
CA ALA A 97 12.77 26.09 14.69
C ALA A 97 13.86 25.16 14.13
N GLU A 98 15.14 25.42 14.40
CA GLU A 98 16.23 24.63 13.85
C GLU A 98 16.44 23.31 14.64
N PRO A 99 16.56 22.15 13.97
CA PRO A 99 16.37 21.91 12.53
C PRO A 99 14.89 21.99 12.11
N TYR A 100 14.60 22.61 10.96
CA TYR A 100 13.22 22.81 10.52
C TYR A 100 12.59 21.50 10.01
N THR A 101 11.28 21.41 10.19
CA THR A 101 10.47 20.21 9.87
C THR A 101 9.18 20.63 9.20
N LEU A 102 8.45 19.68 8.59
CA LEU A 102 7.10 19.97 8.10
C LEU A 102 6.15 20.35 9.24
N SER A 103 5.33 21.35 8.97
CA SER A 103 4.14 21.63 9.77
C SER A 103 3.01 20.66 9.40
N TRP A 104 1.87 20.76 10.08
CA TRP A 104 0.67 20.03 9.65
C TRP A 104 0.17 20.49 8.27
N LEU A 105 0.27 21.79 7.97
CA LEU A 105 -0.04 22.31 6.63
C LEU A 105 0.93 21.77 5.59
N GLY A 106 2.22 21.65 5.93
CA GLY A 106 3.22 21.04 5.05
C GLY A 106 2.90 19.59 4.72
N LEU A 107 2.53 18.81 5.73
CA LEU A 107 2.11 17.42 5.54
C LEU A 107 0.86 17.30 4.67
N TRP A 108 -0.15 18.13 4.95
CA TRP A 108 -1.41 18.15 4.20
C TRP A 108 -1.20 18.59 2.74
N ALA A 109 -0.47 19.68 2.50
CA ALA A 109 -0.20 20.18 1.15
C ALA A 109 0.65 19.19 0.34
N ALA A 110 1.71 18.64 0.92
CA ALA A 110 2.54 17.63 0.25
C ALA A 110 1.73 16.37 -0.10
N ARG A 111 0.82 15.92 0.79
CA ARG A 111 -0.10 14.82 0.51
C ARG A 111 -0.96 15.09 -0.73
N LEU A 112 -1.56 16.27 -0.84
CA LEU A 112 -2.38 16.64 -2.00
C LEU A 112 -1.55 16.65 -3.29
N ILE A 113 -0.36 17.25 -3.23
CA ILE A 113 0.56 17.32 -4.39
C ILE A 113 0.99 15.93 -4.84
N ILE A 114 1.32 15.02 -3.92
CA ILE A 114 1.68 13.64 -4.25
C ILE A 114 0.49 12.94 -4.91
N ALA A 115 -0.70 13.04 -4.33
CA ALA A 115 -1.90 12.43 -4.90
C ALA A 115 -2.18 12.94 -6.33
N ASP A 116 -2.09 14.25 -6.56
CA ASP A 116 -2.31 14.85 -7.88
C ASP A 116 -1.24 14.42 -8.90
N THR A 117 0.02 14.33 -8.47
CA THR A 117 1.16 14.09 -9.38
C THR A 117 1.33 12.61 -9.70
N THR A 118 1.05 11.73 -8.74
CA THR A 118 1.38 10.29 -8.84
C THR A 118 0.14 9.41 -8.85
N GLY A 119 -1.04 9.97 -8.55
CA GLY A 119 -2.27 9.20 -8.32
C GLY A 119 -2.27 8.43 -7.00
N GLN A 120 -1.25 8.60 -6.16
CA GLN A 120 -1.10 7.87 -4.91
C GLN A 120 -1.76 8.61 -3.76
N GLU A 121 -2.87 8.05 -3.27
CA GLU A 121 -3.49 8.52 -2.03
C GLU A 121 -2.67 8.10 -0.81
N ILE A 122 -2.30 9.07 0.03
CA ILE A 122 -1.62 8.80 1.29
C ILE A 122 -2.66 8.76 2.40
N PRO A 123 -2.79 7.66 3.16
CA PRO A 123 -3.80 7.57 4.20
C PRO A 123 -3.60 8.61 5.31
N VAL A 124 -4.69 9.10 5.90
CA VAL A 124 -4.67 9.90 7.13
C VAL A 124 -5.17 9.00 8.26
N MET A 125 -4.47 8.97 9.40
CA MET A 125 -4.90 8.17 10.54
C MET A 125 -6.35 8.50 10.94
N GLY A 126 -7.16 7.46 11.09
CA GLY A 126 -8.59 7.51 11.42
C GLY A 126 -9.51 7.79 10.23
N SER A 127 -8.99 8.11 9.04
CA SER A 127 -9.81 8.37 7.85
C SER A 127 -10.55 7.14 7.35
N LEU A 128 -10.15 5.94 7.78
CA LEU A 128 -10.78 4.69 7.36
C LEU A 128 -11.92 4.26 8.27
N ALA A 129 -12.29 5.02 9.32
CA ALA A 129 -13.30 4.60 10.30
C ALA A 129 -14.60 4.07 9.68
N ASP A 130 -15.07 4.72 8.60
CA ASP A 130 -16.30 4.37 7.88
C ASP A 130 -16.08 3.52 6.62
N ALA A 131 -14.83 3.14 6.31
CA ALA A 131 -14.48 2.36 5.13
C ALA A 131 -15.05 0.94 5.16
N ASP A 132 -15.14 0.29 4.01
CA ASP A 132 -15.39 -1.15 3.92
C ASP A 132 -14.09 -1.96 4.20
N ALA A 133 -14.26 -3.28 4.35
CA ALA A 133 -13.15 -4.17 4.69
C ALA A 133 -12.08 -4.24 3.58
N GLU A 134 -12.49 -4.18 2.31
CA GLU A 134 -11.57 -4.23 1.17
C GLU A 134 -10.68 -2.97 1.12
N THR A 135 -11.29 -1.80 1.34
CA THR A 135 -10.60 -0.51 1.42
C THR A 135 -9.67 -0.45 2.63
N LEU A 136 -10.11 -0.94 3.80
CA LEU A 136 -9.26 -1.05 4.97
C LEU A 136 -8.02 -1.92 4.68
N LEU A 137 -8.22 -3.14 4.21
CA LEU A 137 -7.11 -4.07 3.91
C LEU A 137 -6.20 -3.55 2.79
N HIS A 138 -6.72 -2.75 1.87
CA HIS A 138 -5.91 -2.08 0.86
C HIS A 138 -4.96 -1.05 1.46
N ALA A 139 -5.46 -0.21 2.37
CA ALA A 139 -4.69 0.85 3.00
C ALA A 139 -3.67 0.32 4.01
N LEU A 140 -4.04 -0.68 4.83
CA LEU A 140 -3.16 -1.25 5.86
C LEU A 140 -1.87 -1.87 5.30
N ARG A 141 -1.77 -2.10 3.98
CA ARG A 141 -0.53 -2.53 3.31
C ARG A 141 0.65 -1.58 3.51
N SER A 142 0.39 -0.29 3.74
CA SER A 142 1.44 0.72 3.90
C SER A 142 1.68 1.12 5.36
N TYR A 143 0.88 0.61 6.29
CA TYR A 143 0.92 0.99 7.68
C TYR A 143 1.99 0.17 8.42
N PRO A 144 2.85 0.82 9.25
CA PRO A 144 3.64 0.08 10.23
C PRO A 144 2.74 -0.60 11.27
N GLU A 145 3.26 -1.62 11.95
CA GLU A 145 2.48 -2.49 12.85
C GLU A 145 1.70 -1.72 13.92
N ALA A 146 2.34 -0.78 14.63
CA ALA A 146 1.69 0.00 15.68
C ALA A 146 0.52 0.86 15.15
N GLU A 147 0.68 1.46 13.97
CA GLU A 147 -0.38 2.24 13.32
C GLU A 147 -1.49 1.36 12.75
N ARG A 148 -1.20 0.12 12.32
CA ARG A 148 -2.24 -0.84 11.89
C ARG A 148 -3.20 -1.14 13.03
N ASP A 149 -2.68 -1.42 14.22
CA ASP A 149 -3.48 -1.72 15.41
C ASP A 149 -4.40 -0.55 15.76
N GLU A 150 -3.87 0.67 15.73
CA GLU A 150 -4.64 1.88 16.02
C GLU A 150 -5.74 2.12 14.98
N GLU A 151 -5.43 2.00 13.69
CA GLU A 151 -6.40 2.20 12.61
C GLU A 151 -7.50 1.13 12.65
N LEU A 152 -7.13 -0.12 12.88
CA LEU A 152 -8.08 -1.23 13.04
C LEU A 152 -9.00 -0.99 14.25
N ALA A 153 -8.47 -0.55 15.39
CA ALA A 153 -9.26 -0.21 16.56
C ALA A 153 -10.24 0.95 16.28
N GLY A 154 -9.81 1.94 15.49
CA GLY A 154 -10.65 3.03 14.99
C GLY A 154 -11.78 2.53 14.10
N TRP A 155 -11.47 1.66 13.13
CA TRP A 155 -12.43 1.07 12.22
C TRP A 155 -13.49 0.21 12.93
N LEU A 156 -13.08 -0.56 13.95
CA LEU A 156 -13.99 -1.40 14.74
C LEU A 156 -14.92 -0.60 15.66
N LYS A 157 -14.61 0.68 15.94
CA LYS A 157 -15.35 1.49 16.90
C LYS A 157 -16.81 1.67 16.46
N GLY A 158 -17.74 1.12 17.23
CA GLY A 158 -19.17 1.21 16.97
C GLY A 158 -19.70 0.20 15.95
N ARG A 159 -18.86 -0.70 15.43
CA ARG A 159 -19.29 -1.83 14.60
C ARG A 159 -19.62 -3.05 15.47
N ASP A 160 -20.54 -3.88 14.99
CA ASP A 160 -20.67 -5.24 15.52
C ASP A 160 -19.40 -6.04 15.17
N ARG A 161 -18.82 -6.71 16.16
CA ARG A 161 -17.53 -7.39 16.00
C ARG A 161 -17.64 -8.61 15.10
N ASP A 162 -18.73 -9.36 15.18
CA ASP A 162 -18.92 -10.58 14.38
C ASP A 162 -19.12 -10.21 12.91
N ASP A 163 -19.93 -9.17 12.64
CA ASP A 163 -20.11 -8.63 11.28
C ASP A 163 -18.81 -8.07 10.71
N ALA A 164 -18.01 -7.36 11.52
CA ALA A 164 -16.72 -6.83 11.12
C ALA A 164 -15.73 -7.95 10.75
N VAL A 165 -15.60 -8.97 11.59
CA VAL A 165 -14.78 -10.16 11.34
C VAL A 165 -15.24 -10.88 10.07
N ALA A 166 -16.55 -11.08 9.89
CA ALA A 166 -17.11 -11.73 8.72
C ALA A 166 -16.81 -10.94 7.43
N SER A 167 -16.91 -9.60 7.48
CA SER A 167 -16.60 -8.74 6.34
C SER A 167 -15.12 -8.80 5.93
N LEU A 168 -14.20 -8.81 6.90
CA LEU A 168 -12.76 -8.97 6.64
C LEU A 168 -12.44 -10.34 6.04
N ALA A 169 -13.03 -11.40 6.58
CA ALA A 169 -12.86 -12.75 6.08
C ALA A 169 -13.39 -12.90 4.64
N ALA A 170 -14.54 -12.31 4.33
CA ALA A 170 -15.11 -12.31 2.98
C ALA A 170 -14.24 -11.55 1.97
N ALA A 171 -13.71 -10.39 2.38
CA ALA A 171 -12.82 -9.56 1.56
C ALA A 171 -11.55 -10.31 1.13
N LEU A 172 -11.08 -11.27 1.94
CA LEU A 172 -9.88 -12.03 1.61
C LEU A 172 -9.93 -12.68 0.23
N ALA A 173 -11.09 -13.05 -0.30
CA ALA A 173 -11.21 -13.69 -1.62
C ALA A 173 -10.85 -12.73 -2.77
N THR A 174 -11.22 -11.46 -2.68
CA THR A 174 -11.24 -10.49 -3.78
C THR A 174 -10.06 -9.51 -3.78
N VAL A 175 -9.48 -9.25 -2.61
CA VAL A 175 -8.38 -8.29 -2.46
C VAL A 175 -7.07 -8.75 -3.12
N SER A 176 -6.11 -7.82 -3.26
CA SER A 176 -4.78 -8.14 -3.79
C SER A 176 -4.00 -9.10 -2.88
N PRO A 177 -3.00 -9.83 -3.39
CA PRO A 177 -2.14 -10.70 -2.59
C PRO A 177 -1.55 -10.06 -1.32
N LEU A 178 -1.06 -8.81 -1.36
CA LEU A 178 -0.54 -8.16 -0.15
C LEU A 178 -1.67 -7.79 0.83
N SER A 179 -2.81 -7.29 0.35
CA SER A 179 -3.97 -7.06 1.22
C SER A 179 -4.50 -8.35 1.86
N ARG A 180 -4.44 -9.46 1.13
CA ARG A 180 -4.81 -10.79 1.63
C ARG A 180 -3.84 -11.24 2.73
N ALA A 181 -2.54 -11.01 2.55
CA ALA A 181 -1.53 -11.28 3.57
C ALA A 181 -1.83 -10.52 4.86
N VAL A 182 -2.06 -9.21 4.76
CA VAL A 182 -2.42 -8.34 5.90
C VAL A 182 -3.72 -8.80 6.55
N GLY A 183 -4.74 -9.12 5.76
CA GLY A 183 -6.02 -9.58 6.30
C GLY A 183 -5.94 -10.92 7.05
N VAL A 184 -5.10 -11.85 6.59
CA VAL A 184 -4.83 -13.10 7.32
C VAL A 184 -4.10 -12.81 8.64
N GLU A 185 -3.14 -11.90 8.65
CA GLU A 185 -2.43 -11.48 9.87
C GLU A 185 -3.40 -10.87 10.88
N VAL A 186 -4.21 -9.89 10.45
CA VAL A 186 -5.23 -9.20 11.26
C VAL A 186 -6.23 -10.19 11.87
N LEU A 187 -6.76 -11.11 11.06
CA LEU A 187 -7.70 -12.12 11.55
C LEU A 187 -7.04 -13.14 12.49
N SER A 188 -5.75 -13.44 12.30
CA SER A 188 -5.03 -14.43 13.13
C SER A 188 -4.65 -13.87 14.50
N HIS A 189 -4.20 -12.61 14.54
CA HIS A 189 -3.51 -12.02 15.69
C HIS A 189 -4.35 -10.96 16.41
N ASP A 190 -5.02 -10.07 15.67
CA ASP A 190 -5.58 -8.84 16.24
C ASP A 190 -7.04 -9.00 16.65
N LEU A 191 -7.76 -9.91 15.99
CA LEU A 191 -9.19 -10.14 16.21
C LEU A 191 -9.51 -11.31 17.14
N GLY A 192 -8.51 -11.92 17.79
CA GLY A 192 -8.72 -12.94 18.81
C GLY A 192 -9.30 -14.25 18.28
N ASP A 193 -10.13 -14.92 19.07
CA ASP A 193 -10.70 -16.23 18.72
C ASP A 193 -11.71 -16.12 17.57
N GLU A 194 -12.47 -15.02 17.49
CA GLU A 194 -13.44 -14.79 16.43
C GLU A 194 -12.76 -14.75 15.05
N GLY A 195 -11.64 -14.03 14.95
CA GLY A 195 -10.82 -13.96 13.74
C GLY A 195 -10.22 -15.31 13.36
N ARG A 196 -9.66 -16.04 14.33
CA ARG A 196 -9.14 -17.41 14.11
C ARG A 196 -10.21 -18.36 13.62
N HIS A 197 -11.41 -18.32 14.22
CA HIS A 197 -12.54 -19.14 13.77
C HIS A 197 -13.01 -18.77 12.37
N ALA A 198 -12.97 -17.50 11.99
CA ALA A 198 -13.28 -17.07 10.62
C ALA A 198 -12.29 -17.66 9.61
N LEU A 199 -10.99 -17.63 9.91
CA LEU A 199 -9.97 -18.26 9.06
C LEU A 199 -10.13 -19.77 8.95
N LEU A 200 -10.47 -20.46 10.06
CA LEU A 200 -10.72 -21.90 10.04
C LEU A 200 -11.85 -22.27 9.07
N ARG A 201 -12.91 -21.47 8.99
CA ARG A 201 -14.02 -21.70 8.04
C ARG A 201 -13.59 -21.59 6.58
N LEU A 202 -12.57 -20.78 6.29
CA LEU A 202 -12.06 -20.57 4.93
C LEU A 202 -11.04 -21.63 4.48
N LEU A 203 -10.59 -22.53 5.37
CA LEU A 203 -9.61 -23.56 5.01
C LEU A 203 -10.12 -24.58 3.95
N GLU A 204 -11.44 -24.75 3.88
CA GLU A 204 -12.10 -25.60 2.89
C GLU A 204 -12.25 -24.92 1.52
N GLU A 205 -12.10 -23.59 1.44
CA GLU A 205 -12.18 -22.86 0.18
C GLU A 205 -10.98 -23.21 -0.71
N PRO A 206 -11.19 -23.69 -1.95
CA PRO A 206 -10.09 -24.00 -2.86
C PRO A 206 -9.20 -22.79 -3.07
N LYS A 207 -7.88 -23.00 -3.11
CA LYS A 207 -6.84 -21.95 -3.31
C LYS A 207 -6.72 -20.97 -2.14
N LEU A 208 -7.79 -20.26 -1.77
CA LEU A 208 -7.78 -19.33 -0.63
C LEU A 208 -7.44 -20.05 0.67
N GLY A 209 -8.09 -21.19 0.94
CA GLY A 209 -7.81 -22.01 2.11
C GLY A 209 -6.37 -22.54 2.15
N ALA A 210 -5.78 -22.82 0.98
CA ALA A 210 -4.37 -23.20 0.88
C ALA A 210 -3.43 -22.02 1.21
N VAL A 211 -3.74 -20.80 0.76
CA VAL A 211 -2.99 -19.58 1.12
C VAL A 211 -3.08 -19.32 2.62
N ILE A 212 -4.28 -19.41 3.20
CA ILE A 212 -4.50 -19.24 4.63
C ILE A 212 -3.71 -20.30 5.42
N ALA A 213 -3.78 -21.57 5.01
CA ALA A 213 -3.05 -22.64 5.66
C ALA A 213 -1.53 -22.43 5.61
N ALA A 214 -1.00 -21.99 4.46
CA ALA A 214 0.42 -21.70 4.31
C ALA A 214 0.86 -20.54 5.23
N ARG A 215 0.09 -19.44 5.26
CA ARG A 215 0.41 -18.25 6.08
C ARG A 215 0.25 -18.48 7.58
N THR A 216 -0.70 -19.33 7.98
CA THR A 216 -0.95 -19.67 9.40
C THR A 216 -0.14 -20.89 9.86
N ALA A 217 0.74 -21.42 9.01
CA ALA A 217 1.53 -22.62 9.26
C ALA A 217 0.68 -23.83 9.70
N ASN A 218 -0.50 -24.02 9.11
CA ASN A 218 -1.40 -25.13 9.43
C ASN A 218 -0.93 -26.43 8.76
N PRO A 219 -0.39 -27.41 9.50
CA PRO A 219 0.23 -28.59 8.93
C PRO A 219 -0.79 -29.65 8.46
N GLN A 220 -2.06 -29.49 8.79
CA GLN A 220 -3.09 -30.49 8.48
C GLN A 220 -3.64 -30.33 7.06
N ARG A 221 -3.52 -29.15 6.47
CA ARG A 221 -3.97 -28.91 5.10
C ARG A 221 -2.91 -29.39 4.12
N GLN A 222 -3.28 -30.35 3.28
CA GLN A 222 -2.46 -30.81 2.17
C GLN A 222 -2.99 -30.20 0.87
N PRO A 223 -2.35 -29.13 0.34
CA PRO A 223 -2.79 -28.51 -0.91
C PRO A 223 -2.50 -29.42 -2.11
N VAL A 224 -3.43 -29.44 -3.07
CA VAL A 224 -3.19 -30.11 -4.35
C VAL A 224 -2.20 -29.29 -5.21
N PRO A 225 -1.59 -29.86 -6.27
CA PRO A 225 -0.57 -29.15 -7.05
C PRO A 225 -0.98 -27.78 -7.60
N GLU A 226 -2.25 -27.62 -8.02
CA GLU A 226 -2.79 -26.33 -8.48
C GLU A 226 -2.83 -25.29 -7.35
N GLU A 227 -3.20 -25.71 -6.13
CA GLU A 227 -3.22 -24.83 -4.96
C GLU A 227 -1.80 -24.46 -4.53
N ILE A 228 -0.83 -25.38 -4.62
CA ILE A 228 0.59 -25.08 -4.36
C ILE A 228 1.07 -23.98 -5.31
N ALA A 229 0.79 -24.10 -6.62
CA ALA A 229 1.13 -23.07 -7.59
C ALA A 229 0.47 -21.73 -7.24
N TRP A 230 -0.81 -21.74 -6.84
CA TRP A 230 -1.53 -20.54 -6.43
C TRP A 230 -0.91 -19.87 -5.21
N VAL A 231 -0.54 -20.64 -4.17
CA VAL A 231 0.11 -20.15 -2.95
C VAL A 231 1.44 -19.49 -3.27
N LEU A 232 2.30 -20.13 -4.07
CA LEU A 232 3.61 -19.58 -4.43
C LEU A 232 3.47 -18.26 -5.20
N VAL A 233 2.51 -18.17 -6.12
CA VAL A 233 2.25 -16.93 -6.86
C VAL A 233 1.68 -15.84 -5.95
N ASP A 234 0.72 -16.15 -5.07
CA ASP A 234 0.15 -15.16 -4.13
C ASP A 234 1.23 -14.60 -3.19
N MET A 235 2.07 -15.45 -2.61
CA MET A 235 3.16 -15.02 -1.74
C MET A 235 4.20 -14.16 -2.47
N ALA A 236 4.60 -14.57 -3.68
CA ALA A 236 5.51 -13.78 -4.51
C ALA A 236 4.91 -12.44 -4.93
N ALA A 237 3.62 -12.42 -5.31
CA ALA A 237 2.93 -11.20 -5.68
C ALA A 237 2.78 -10.23 -4.50
N ALA A 238 2.56 -10.75 -3.28
CA ALA A 238 2.51 -9.93 -2.08
C ALA A 238 3.84 -9.19 -1.81
N LEU A 239 4.99 -9.84 -2.08
CA LEU A 239 6.31 -9.21 -1.98
C LEU A 239 6.53 -8.14 -3.06
N LEU A 240 6.06 -8.39 -4.29
CA LEU A 240 6.12 -7.40 -5.37
C LEU A 240 5.32 -6.13 -5.01
N GLU A 241 4.14 -6.30 -4.42
CA GLU A 241 3.31 -5.19 -3.99
C GLU A 241 3.90 -4.39 -2.82
N PHE A 242 4.75 -5.00 -1.98
CA PHE A 242 5.26 -4.36 -0.76
C PHE A 242 6.35 -3.32 -1.04
N GLY A 243 7.16 -3.50 -2.09
CA GLY A 243 8.26 -2.56 -2.34
C GLY A 243 9.06 -2.78 -3.62
N ASP A 244 8.44 -3.33 -4.68
CA ASP A 244 9.09 -3.64 -5.96
C ASP A 244 10.52 -4.17 -5.79
N ALA A 245 10.66 -5.18 -4.94
CA ALA A 245 11.92 -5.81 -4.59
C ALA A 245 12.04 -7.15 -5.32
N PRO A 246 12.35 -7.16 -6.63
CA PRO A 246 12.40 -8.37 -7.43
C PRO A 246 13.40 -9.40 -6.89
N ASP A 247 14.48 -8.93 -6.25
CA ASP A 247 15.47 -9.77 -5.57
C ASP A 247 14.87 -10.56 -4.40
N GLU A 248 13.95 -9.97 -3.64
CA GLU A 248 13.27 -10.66 -2.52
C GLU A 248 12.31 -11.73 -3.04
N VAL A 249 11.63 -11.46 -4.14
CA VAL A 249 10.75 -12.41 -4.83
C VAL A 249 11.54 -13.60 -5.36
N VAL A 250 12.69 -13.34 -5.97
CA VAL A 250 13.61 -14.40 -6.43
C VAL A 250 14.10 -15.25 -5.25
N LYS A 251 14.50 -14.63 -4.14
CA LYS A 251 14.97 -15.32 -2.94
C LYS A 251 13.86 -16.11 -2.22
N SER A 252 12.63 -15.60 -2.21
CA SER A 252 11.54 -16.19 -1.43
C SER A 252 11.05 -17.51 -2.03
N ILE A 253 11.08 -17.68 -3.36
CA ILE A 253 10.75 -18.96 -4.02
C ILE A 253 11.95 -19.92 -4.02
N ALA A 254 13.17 -19.40 -3.88
CA ALA A 254 14.38 -20.23 -3.85
C ALA A 254 14.45 -21.16 -2.62
N MET A 255 13.99 -20.72 -1.43
CA MET A 255 13.87 -21.49 -0.16
C MET A 255 14.93 -22.61 0.09
N GLY A 256 16.20 -22.42 -0.26
CA GLY A 256 17.26 -23.42 -0.09
C GLY A 256 17.25 -24.59 -1.10
N MET A 257 16.41 -24.53 -2.12
CA MET A 257 16.37 -25.45 -3.26
C MET A 257 17.60 -25.25 -4.16
N ASN A 258 18.06 -26.32 -4.80
CA ASN A 258 19.06 -26.23 -5.85
C ASN A 258 18.45 -25.72 -7.18
N SER A 259 19.27 -25.37 -8.17
CA SER A 259 18.79 -24.80 -9.44
C SER A 259 17.79 -25.69 -10.21
N GLU A 260 17.91 -27.02 -10.10
CA GLU A 260 17.02 -27.95 -10.78
C GLU A 260 15.64 -28.00 -10.11
N GLU A 261 15.64 -28.09 -8.78
CA GLU A 261 14.42 -28.02 -7.95
C GLU A 261 13.68 -26.70 -8.16
N GLN A 262 14.40 -25.57 -8.17
CA GLN A 262 13.80 -24.26 -8.44
C GLN A 262 13.22 -24.18 -9.86
N ALA A 263 13.94 -24.66 -10.87
CA ALA A 263 13.45 -24.67 -12.25
C ALA A 263 12.19 -25.54 -12.41
N ALA A 264 12.12 -26.68 -11.70
CA ALA A 264 10.93 -27.51 -11.64
C ALA A 264 9.76 -26.77 -10.96
N THR A 265 10.01 -26.07 -9.85
CA THR A 265 9.02 -25.24 -9.15
C THR A 265 8.50 -24.10 -10.04
N ILE A 266 9.38 -23.38 -10.74
CA ILE A 266 8.96 -22.34 -11.69
C ILE A 266 8.07 -22.91 -12.80
N ALA A 267 8.41 -24.11 -13.29
CA ALA A 267 7.63 -24.76 -14.34
C ALA A 267 6.20 -25.10 -13.88
N ILE A 268 5.96 -25.35 -12.59
CA ILE A 268 4.62 -25.62 -12.08
C ILE A 268 3.75 -24.37 -11.94
N LEU A 269 4.34 -23.17 -11.81
CA LEU A 269 3.57 -21.93 -11.63
C LEU A 269 2.59 -21.66 -12.77
N ALA A 270 2.94 -22.05 -14.01
CA ALA A 270 2.05 -21.91 -15.18
C ALA A 270 0.79 -22.79 -15.16
N PHE A 271 0.71 -23.76 -14.25
CA PHE A 271 -0.51 -24.56 -14.08
C PHE A 271 -1.53 -23.90 -13.16
N GLY A 272 -1.11 -22.92 -12.35
CA GLY A 272 -2.02 -22.07 -11.61
C GLY A 272 -2.70 -21.07 -12.53
N ASP A 273 -3.97 -20.78 -12.28
CA ASP A 273 -4.76 -19.74 -12.93
C ASP A 273 -4.70 -18.39 -12.18
N HIS A 274 -3.66 -18.18 -11.35
CA HIS A 274 -3.54 -16.98 -10.52
C HIS A 274 -3.38 -15.72 -11.39
N PRO A 275 -4.16 -14.64 -11.17
CA PRO A 275 -4.10 -13.43 -12.00
C PRO A 275 -2.69 -12.82 -12.12
N TRP A 276 -1.89 -12.95 -11.06
CA TRP A 276 -0.52 -12.44 -10.98
C TRP A 276 0.56 -13.35 -11.56
N THR A 277 0.22 -14.55 -12.05
CA THR A 277 1.21 -15.53 -12.54
C THR A 277 2.11 -14.93 -13.62
N GLY A 278 1.53 -14.17 -14.55
CA GLY A 278 2.29 -13.53 -15.62
C GLY A 278 3.34 -12.54 -15.11
N ARG A 279 2.98 -11.71 -14.13
CA ARG A 279 3.87 -10.69 -13.54
C ARG A 279 5.00 -11.34 -12.74
N VAL A 280 4.68 -12.35 -11.92
CA VAL A 280 5.69 -13.09 -11.16
C VAL A 280 6.68 -13.78 -12.10
N LEU A 281 6.20 -14.45 -13.14
CA LEU A 281 7.08 -15.08 -14.13
C LEU A 281 7.97 -14.08 -14.86
N GLN A 282 7.46 -12.88 -15.17
CA GLN A 282 8.24 -11.82 -15.81
C GLN A 282 9.41 -11.37 -14.91
N VAL A 283 9.17 -11.19 -13.61
CA VAL A 283 10.21 -10.86 -12.63
C VAL A 283 11.34 -11.90 -12.62
N PHE A 284 11.00 -13.19 -12.68
CA PHE A 284 12.02 -14.25 -12.78
C PHE A 284 12.80 -14.21 -14.11
N ILE A 285 12.19 -13.77 -15.19
CA ILE A 285 12.87 -13.66 -16.49
C ILE A 285 13.90 -12.53 -16.45
N ASP A 286 13.54 -11.42 -15.82
CA ASP A 286 14.31 -10.17 -15.88
C ASP A 286 15.39 -10.09 -14.79
N HIS A 287 15.17 -10.71 -13.62
CA HIS A 287 16.03 -10.53 -12.44
C HIS A 287 16.72 -11.79 -11.93
N HIS A 288 16.34 -12.99 -12.38
CA HIS A 288 16.94 -14.22 -11.83
C HIS A 288 18.39 -14.42 -12.34
N PRO A 289 19.40 -14.61 -11.45
CA PRO A 289 20.80 -14.70 -11.86
C PRO A 289 21.17 -16.01 -12.59
N ASP A 290 20.41 -17.10 -12.36
CA ASP A 290 20.56 -18.37 -13.07
C ASP A 290 19.69 -18.42 -14.34
N GLU A 291 20.33 -18.48 -15.51
CA GLU A 291 19.69 -18.56 -16.82
C GLU A 291 18.78 -19.80 -17.00
N ARG A 292 19.03 -20.89 -16.29
CA ARG A 292 18.19 -22.10 -16.37
C ARG A 292 16.79 -21.81 -15.82
N ILE A 293 16.73 -21.05 -14.73
CA ILE A 293 15.50 -20.67 -14.06
C ILE A 293 14.77 -19.61 -14.87
N ALA A 294 15.48 -18.60 -15.38
CA ALA A 294 14.90 -17.64 -16.33
C ALA A 294 14.32 -18.34 -17.58
N ALA A 295 15.03 -19.34 -18.14
CA ALA A 295 14.53 -20.12 -19.27
C ALA A 295 13.28 -20.96 -18.92
N ALA A 296 13.22 -21.53 -17.72
CA ALA A 296 12.03 -22.20 -17.20
C ALA A 296 10.85 -21.23 -17.08
N ALA A 297 11.07 -20.02 -16.57
CA ALA A 297 10.07 -18.96 -16.48
C ALA A 297 9.55 -18.52 -17.85
N ARG A 298 10.43 -18.32 -18.84
CA ARG A 298 10.03 -18.04 -20.24
C ARG A 298 9.15 -19.16 -20.82
N LYS A 299 9.47 -20.42 -20.53
CA LYS A 299 8.68 -21.57 -20.97
C LYS A 299 7.31 -21.63 -20.28
N ALA A 300 7.28 -21.38 -18.97
CA ALA A 300 6.06 -21.28 -18.18
C ALA A 300 5.15 -20.15 -18.68
N LEU A 301 5.70 -18.97 -18.95
CA LEU A 301 4.94 -17.82 -19.45
C LEU A 301 4.35 -18.06 -20.84
N ARG A 302 5.10 -18.71 -21.74
CA ARG A 302 4.57 -19.15 -23.05
C ARG A 302 3.43 -20.14 -22.91
N ARG A 303 3.52 -21.08 -21.96
CA ARG A 303 2.45 -22.05 -21.66
C ARG A 303 1.21 -21.36 -21.11
N LEU A 304 1.38 -20.42 -20.18
CA LEU A 304 0.28 -19.64 -19.60
C LEU A 304 -0.53 -18.94 -20.69
N ARG A 305 0.15 -18.22 -21.59
CA ARG A 305 -0.50 -17.53 -22.74
C ARG A 305 -1.24 -18.51 -23.64
N GLY A 306 -0.60 -19.63 -23.98
CA GLY A 306 -1.25 -20.68 -24.78
C GLY A 306 -2.48 -21.30 -24.11
N LEU A 307 -2.49 -21.47 -22.78
CA LEU A 307 -3.66 -21.98 -22.03
C LEU A 307 -4.81 -20.97 -21.98
N SER A 308 -4.50 -19.67 -21.90
CA SER A 308 -5.49 -18.60 -21.96
C SER A 308 -6.22 -18.56 -23.31
N ASP A 309 -5.50 -18.79 -24.42
CA ASP A 309 -6.07 -18.83 -25.77
C ASP A 309 -7.06 -20.00 -25.99
N PHE A 310 -7.02 -21.05 -25.16
CA PHE A 310 -7.97 -22.17 -25.21
C PHE A 310 -9.18 -22.03 -24.26
N ARG A 311 -9.14 -21.05 -23.34
CA ARG A 311 -10.19 -20.85 -22.31
C ARG A 311 -11.11 -19.66 -22.61
N GLY A 312 -10.79 -18.85 -23.64
CA GLY A 312 -11.67 -17.81 -24.20
C GLY A 312 -12.47 -18.31 -25.38
#